data_AF-A0A9D6GQR6-F1
#
_entry.id   AF-A0A9D6GQR6-F1
#
_cell.length_a   1.000
_cell.length_b   1.000
_cell.length_c   1.000
_cell.angle_alpha   90.00
_cell.angle_beta   90.00
_cell.angle_gamma   90.00
#
_symmetry.space_group_name_H-M   'P 1'
#
loop_
_entity.id
_entity.type
_entity.pdbx_description
1 polymer ?
#
loop_
_entity_poly.entity_id
_entity_poly.type
_entity_poly.pdbx_seq_one_letter_code
_entity_poly.pdbx_strand_id
1 'polypeptide(L)'
;MWILLAIFVGLVVLTCLLALGYPLRGTWERVESGNQSIWERDRITLNQFGFLVWGHQNLPAGVHRYWGFCLGPHLFLNRRDYGFQLLKNEGFPEKIIPLVQGRILMRYRLRLSSDRLTLCGQGIPMKVEFFEESAQIKQIRPVEPVPRSYQRLELIPARPETISAGAKPVYDA
;
A
#
# COMPACT_ATOMS: atom_id res chain seq x y z
N MET A 1 -35.59 -10.57 16.79
CA MET A 1 -34.93 -10.26 15.50
C MET A 1 -34.60 -8.77 15.36
N TRP A 2 -35.56 -7.85 15.53
CA TRP A 2 -35.35 -6.39 15.41
C TRP A 2 -34.31 -5.78 16.36
N ILE A 3 -34.24 -6.25 17.61
CA ILE A 3 -33.24 -5.77 18.59
C ILE A 3 -31.81 -6.10 18.13
N LEU A 4 -31.58 -7.31 17.63
CA LEU A 4 -30.27 -7.72 17.11
C LEU A 4 -29.86 -6.88 15.89
N LEU A 5 -30.82 -6.59 15.01
CA LEU A 5 -30.60 -5.70 13.87
C LEU A 5 -30.24 -4.28 14.33
N ALA A 6 -30.97 -3.72 15.30
CA ALA A 6 -30.70 -2.39 15.85
C ALA A 6 -29.31 -2.30 16.50
N ILE A 7 -28.89 -3.33 17.26
CA ILE A 7 -27.55 -3.42 17.84
C ILE A 7 -26.49 -3.47 16.75
N PHE A 8 -26.67 -4.28 15.71
CA PHE A 8 -25.73 -4.37 14.60
C PHE A 8 -25.58 -3.03 13.87
N VAL A 9 -26.69 -2.36 13.55
CA VAL A 9 -26.67 -1.03 12.91
C VAL A 9 -25.97 0.00 13.80
N GLY A 10 -26.28 0.02 15.10
CA GLY A 10 -25.62 0.92 16.05
C GLY A 10 -24.10 0.72 16.10
N LEU A 11 -23.64 -0.53 16.08
CA LEU A 11 -22.21 -0.85 16.08
C LEU A 11 -21.53 -0.43 14.77
N VAL A 12 -22.18 -0.65 13.62
CA VAL A 12 -21.67 -0.17 12.33
C VAL A 12 -21.57 1.36 12.31
N VAL A 13 -22.61 2.07 12.73
CA VAL A 13 -22.59 3.55 12.79
C VAL A 13 -21.49 4.05 13.72
N LEU A 14 -21.38 3.46 14.92
CA LEU A 14 -20.34 3.83 15.88
C LEU A 14 -18.93 3.61 15.31
N THR A 15 -18.68 2.46 14.67
CA THR A 15 -17.37 2.19 14.05
C THR A 15 -17.07 3.14 12.89
N CYS A 16 -18.07 3.51 12.09
CA CYS A 16 -17.92 4.53 11.05
C CYS A 16 -17.57 5.90 11.64
N LEU A 17 -18.22 6.32 12.72
CA LEU A 17 -17.92 7.58 13.41
C LEU A 17 -16.52 7.60 14.02
N LEU A 18 -16.09 6.50 14.66
CA LEU A 18 -14.74 6.38 15.20
C LEU A 18 -13.67 6.44 14.10
N ALA A 19 -13.95 5.87 12.93
CA ALA A 19 -13.02 5.89 11.80
C ALA A 19 -12.82 7.30 11.22
N LEU A 20 -13.77 8.23 11.39
CA LEU A 20 -13.61 9.65 11.01
C LEU A 20 -12.48 10.34 11.79
N GLY A 21 -12.18 9.87 13.01
CA GLY A 21 -11.07 10.39 13.83
C GLY A 21 -9.68 10.00 13.30
N TYR A 22 -9.60 9.03 12.40
CA TYR A 22 -8.37 8.48 11.84
C TYR A 22 -8.46 8.50 10.31
N PRO A 23 -8.35 9.68 9.68
CA PRO A 23 -8.42 9.78 8.23
C PRO A 23 -7.22 9.04 7.64
N LEU A 24 -7.46 8.03 6.81
CA LEU A 24 -6.44 7.26 6.10
C LEU A 24 -6.47 7.50 4.60
N ARG A 25 -7.54 8.14 4.11
CA ARG A 25 -7.66 8.57 2.71
C ARG A 25 -6.52 9.51 2.32
N GLY A 26 -6.00 9.33 1.12
CA GLY A 26 -4.99 10.18 0.51
C GLY A 26 -3.82 9.40 -0.09
N THR A 27 -2.86 10.14 -0.61
CA THR A 27 -1.62 9.57 -1.16
C THR A 27 -0.51 9.56 -0.11
N TRP A 28 0.11 8.40 0.04
CA TRP A 28 1.16 8.11 1.01
C TRP A 28 2.43 7.70 0.29
N GLU A 29 3.55 8.35 0.60
CA GLU A 29 4.87 8.07 0.04
C GLU A 29 5.71 7.33 1.06
N ARG A 30 6.38 6.26 0.64
CA ARG A 30 7.24 5.47 1.53
C ARG A 30 8.46 6.29 1.94
N VAL A 31 8.74 6.29 3.24
CA VAL A 31 9.95 6.89 3.79
C VAL A 31 11.00 5.79 3.88
N GLU A 32 11.95 5.76 2.95
CA GLU A 32 13.14 4.90 3.04
C GLU A 32 14.34 5.68 3.56
N SER A 33 15.19 5.02 4.34
CA SER A 33 16.50 5.53 4.75
C SER A 33 17.48 5.39 3.59
N GLY A 34 17.39 6.26 2.59
CA GLY A 34 18.28 6.27 1.44
C GLY A 34 17.91 7.33 0.41
N ASN A 35 18.89 7.77 -0.38
CA ASN A 35 18.72 8.76 -1.44
C ASN A 35 18.07 8.09 -2.67
N GLN A 36 16.82 7.65 -2.54
CA GLN A 36 16.04 7.14 -3.67
C GLN A 36 15.65 8.30 -4.59
N SER A 37 15.75 8.06 -5.90
CA SER A 37 15.30 9.05 -6.88
C SER A 37 13.79 9.30 -6.72
N ILE A 38 13.33 10.50 -7.10
CA ILE A 38 11.91 10.87 -7.01
C ILE A 38 11.02 9.89 -7.80
N TRP A 39 11.58 9.27 -8.84
CA TRP A 39 10.93 8.31 -9.73
C TRP A 39 10.84 6.89 -9.16
N GLU A 40 11.60 6.58 -8.11
CA GLU A 40 11.60 5.28 -7.43
C GLU A 40 10.77 5.28 -6.14
N ARG A 41 10.13 6.40 -5.81
CA ARG A 41 9.38 6.52 -4.55
C ARG A 41 8.10 5.70 -4.61
N ASP A 42 8.03 4.71 -3.72
CA ASP A 42 6.84 3.90 -3.49
C ASP A 42 5.67 4.76 -3.00
N ARG A 43 4.67 5.00 -3.87
CA ARG A 43 3.46 5.76 -3.54
C ARG A 43 2.23 4.86 -3.53
N ILE A 44 1.46 4.91 -2.44
CA ILE A 44 0.17 4.22 -2.33
C ILE A 44 -0.95 5.26 -2.23
N THR A 45 -2.02 5.09 -2.99
CA THR A 45 -3.23 5.91 -2.89
C THR A 45 -4.30 5.10 -2.18
N LEU A 46 -4.76 5.59 -1.03
CA LEU A 46 -5.77 4.95 -0.20
C LEU A 46 -7.09 5.74 -0.22
N ASN A 47 -8.18 4.99 -0.23
CA ASN A 47 -9.55 5.42 -0.06
C ASN A 47 -10.11 4.74 1.19
N GLN A 48 -11.07 5.40 1.84
CA GLN A 48 -11.66 4.95 3.09
C GLN A 48 -13.16 5.22 3.11
N PHE A 49 -13.93 4.25 3.59
CA PHE A 49 -15.34 4.40 3.92
C PHE A 49 -15.62 3.70 5.25
N GLY A 50 -15.82 4.51 6.30
CA GLY A 50 -15.86 4.00 7.67
C GLY A 50 -14.56 3.28 8.02
N PHE A 51 -14.68 2.04 8.52
CA PHE A 51 -13.54 1.20 8.84
C PHE A 51 -12.92 0.49 7.62
N LEU A 52 -13.57 0.50 6.46
CA LEU A 52 -13.06 -0.17 5.26
C LEU A 52 -12.06 0.72 4.53
N VAL A 53 -10.94 0.12 4.11
CA VAL A 53 -9.85 0.82 3.43
C VAL A 53 -9.43 0.05 2.20
N TRP A 54 -9.28 0.74 1.07
CA TRP A 54 -8.82 0.15 -0.18
C TRP A 54 -7.95 1.12 -0.95
N GLY A 55 -7.23 0.64 -1.95
CA GLY A 55 -6.33 1.52 -2.68
C GLY A 55 -5.56 0.83 -3.78
N HIS A 56 -4.63 1.56 -4.36
CA HIS A 56 -3.74 1.02 -5.37
C HIS A 56 -2.39 1.73 -5.36
N GLN A 57 -1.42 1.10 -6.02
CA GLN A 57 -0.13 1.69 -6.39
C GLN A 57 0.14 1.30 -7.83
N ASN A 58 0.37 2.29 -8.68
CA ASN A 58 0.70 2.06 -10.08
C ASN A 58 2.21 1.88 -10.21
N LEU A 59 2.63 0.84 -10.92
CA LEU A 59 4.03 0.53 -11.19
C LEU A 59 4.23 0.48 -12.71
N PRO A 60 5.46 0.67 -13.22
CA PRO A 60 5.72 0.64 -14.67
C PRO A 60 5.24 -0.65 -15.36
N ALA A 61 5.28 -1.78 -14.65
CA ALA A 61 4.99 -3.12 -15.17
C ALA A 61 3.70 -3.75 -14.62
N GLY A 62 2.89 -3.01 -13.85
CA GLY A 62 1.71 -3.58 -13.18
C GLY A 62 1.04 -2.65 -12.17
N VAL A 63 0.19 -3.24 -11.33
CA VAL A 63 -0.53 -2.52 -10.28
C VAL A 63 -0.62 -3.38 -9.02
N HIS A 64 -0.32 -2.77 -7.89
CA HIS A 64 -0.67 -3.33 -6.59
C HIS A 64 -2.06 -2.83 -6.20
N ARG A 65 -2.96 -3.73 -5.78
CA ARG A 65 -4.26 -3.37 -5.21
C ARG A 65 -4.27 -3.69 -3.72
N TYR A 66 -4.79 -2.76 -2.94
CA TYR A 66 -4.87 -2.84 -1.49
C TYR A 66 -6.32 -2.96 -1.04
N TRP A 67 -6.59 -3.83 -0.08
CA TRP A 67 -7.90 -3.94 0.58
C TRP A 67 -7.74 -4.39 2.02
N GLY A 68 -8.50 -3.79 2.93
CA GLY A 68 -8.53 -4.18 4.32
C GLY A 68 -9.39 -3.24 5.16
N PHE A 69 -8.96 -2.99 6.39
CA PHE A 69 -9.73 -2.22 7.35
C PHE A 69 -8.83 -1.49 8.36
N CYS A 70 -9.41 -0.51 9.04
CA CYS A 70 -8.81 0.14 10.19
C CYS A 70 -9.61 -0.10 11.47
N LEU A 71 -8.91 -0.11 12.60
CA LEU A 71 -9.48 -0.14 13.94
C LEU A 71 -8.76 0.91 14.78
N GLY A 72 -9.39 2.07 14.92
CA GLY A 72 -8.75 3.26 15.49
C GLY A 72 -7.52 3.67 14.66
N PRO A 73 -6.34 3.85 15.27
CA PRO A 73 -5.12 4.21 14.54
C PRO A 73 -4.50 3.03 13.79
N HIS A 74 -4.96 1.80 13.99
CA HIS A 74 -4.37 0.61 13.39
C HIS A 74 -4.97 0.33 12.01
N LEU A 75 -4.13 0.15 11.01
CA LEU A 75 -4.48 -0.15 9.63
C LEU A 75 -3.98 -1.54 9.25
N PHE A 76 -4.89 -2.39 8.79
CA PHE A 76 -4.63 -3.73 8.29
C PHE A 76 -4.93 -3.75 6.79
N LEU A 77 -3.94 -4.00 5.94
CA LEU A 77 -4.14 -4.10 4.48
C LEU A 77 -3.62 -5.43 3.95
N ASN A 78 -4.31 -5.96 2.95
CA ASN A 78 -3.81 -7.02 2.08
C ASN A 78 -3.47 -6.40 0.72
N ARG A 79 -2.31 -6.76 0.17
CA ARG A 79 -1.86 -6.36 -1.16
C ARG A 79 -1.96 -7.54 -2.12
N ARG A 80 -2.56 -7.29 -3.27
CA ARG A 80 -2.64 -8.20 -4.40
C ARG A 80 -1.92 -7.59 -5.59
N ASP A 81 -1.11 -8.40 -6.26
CA ASP A 81 -0.23 -7.90 -7.31
C ASP A 81 -0.74 -8.36 -8.68
N TYR A 82 -0.82 -7.43 -9.62
CA TYR A 82 -1.33 -7.64 -10.97
C TYR A 82 -0.34 -7.12 -11.99
N GLY A 83 -0.15 -7.86 -13.08
CA GLY A 83 0.77 -7.52 -14.15
C GLY A 83 1.79 -8.65 -14.33
N PHE A 84 1.77 -9.26 -15.52
CA PHE A 84 2.66 -10.38 -15.84
C PHE A 84 4.13 -9.96 -15.73
N GLN A 85 4.48 -8.81 -16.32
CA GLN A 85 5.86 -8.31 -16.30
C GLN A 85 6.31 -7.91 -14.89
N LEU A 86 5.42 -7.35 -14.06
CA LEU A 86 5.70 -7.07 -12.66
C LEU A 86 6.08 -8.36 -11.91
N LEU A 87 5.24 -9.39 -12.00
CA LEU A 87 5.47 -10.66 -11.31
C LEU A 87 6.72 -11.38 -11.85
N LYS A 88 6.99 -11.28 -13.16
CA LYS A 88 8.24 -11.76 -13.75
C LYS A 88 9.46 -11.04 -13.17
N ASN A 89 9.40 -9.72 -13.02
CA ASN A 89 10.47 -8.90 -12.42
C ASN A 89 10.68 -9.21 -10.93
N GLU A 90 9.64 -9.64 -10.22
CA GLU A 90 9.73 -10.14 -8.84
C GLU A 90 10.33 -11.56 -8.74
N GLY A 91 10.64 -12.19 -9.87
CA GLY A 91 11.33 -13.49 -9.94
C GLY A 91 10.39 -14.70 -10.02
N PHE A 92 9.09 -14.51 -10.27
CA PHE A 92 8.18 -15.64 -10.49
C PHE A 92 8.42 -16.29 -11.87
N PRO A 93 8.52 -17.63 -11.96
CA PRO A 93 8.59 -18.31 -13.23
C PRO A 93 7.32 -18.09 -14.07
N GLU A 94 7.45 -17.98 -15.39
CA GLU A 94 6.33 -17.64 -16.29
C GLU A 94 5.12 -18.58 -16.15
N LYS A 95 5.36 -19.87 -15.90
CA LYS A 95 4.30 -20.88 -15.69
C LYS A 95 3.52 -20.66 -14.39
N ILE A 96 4.14 -20.03 -13.39
CA ILE A 96 3.55 -19.76 -12.06
C ILE A 96 2.80 -18.44 -12.04
N ILE A 97 3.19 -17.45 -12.87
CA ILE A 97 2.60 -16.11 -12.88
C ILE A 97 1.07 -16.12 -12.98
N PRO A 98 0.42 -16.89 -13.89
CA PRO A 98 -1.04 -16.95 -13.97
C PRO A 98 -1.71 -17.44 -12.68
N LEU A 99 -0.99 -18.25 -11.87
CA LEU A 99 -1.51 -18.81 -10.63
C LEU A 99 -1.36 -17.86 -9.45
N VAL A 100 -0.34 -16.99 -9.45
CA VAL A 100 -0.07 -16.04 -8.36
C VAL A 100 -0.70 -14.67 -8.59
N GLN A 101 -0.98 -14.31 -9.84
CA GLN A 101 -1.60 -13.03 -10.17
C GLN A 101 -2.91 -12.84 -9.42
N GLY A 102 -3.04 -11.69 -8.74
CA GLY A 102 -4.22 -11.36 -7.93
C GLY A 102 -4.34 -12.10 -6.60
N ARG A 103 -3.36 -12.93 -6.21
CA ARG A 103 -3.27 -13.49 -4.85
C ARG A 103 -2.70 -12.46 -3.88
N ILE A 104 -2.91 -12.70 -2.58
CA ILE A 104 -2.35 -11.85 -1.53
C ILE A 104 -0.87 -12.19 -1.40
N LEU A 105 0.00 -11.27 -1.83
CA LEU A 105 1.46 -11.43 -1.78
C LEU A 105 2.10 -10.63 -0.65
N MET A 106 1.37 -9.69 -0.05
CA MET A 106 1.86 -8.94 1.10
C MET A 106 0.70 -8.54 2.02
N ARG A 107 0.95 -8.57 3.33
CA ARG A 107 0.02 -8.07 4.36
C ARG A 107 0.68 -6.91 5.09
N TYR A 108 -0.08 -5.91 5.48
CA TYR A 108 0.42 -4.75 6.20
C TYR A 108 -0.29 -4.63 7.53
N ARG A 109 0.49 -4.30 8.56
CA ARG A 109 0.02 -3.89 9.89
C ARG A 109 0.69 -2.56 10.19
N LEU A 110 -0.02 -1.49 9.90
CA LEU A 110 0.45 -0.11 10.05
C LEU A 110 -0.32 0.57 11.18
N ARG A 111 0.27 1.63 11.73
CA ARG A 111 -0.34 2.49 12.73
C ARG A 111 -0.18 3.94 12.29
N LEU A 112 -1.30 4.65 12.26
CA LEU A 112 -1.35 6.09 12.05
C LEU A 112 -0.77 6.79 13.28
N SER A 113 0.20 7.68 13.05
CA SER A 113 0.77 8.56 14.07
C SER A 113 -0.27 9.52 14.62
N SER A 114 0.00 10.08 15.81
CA SER A 114 -0.89 11.03 16.48
C SER A 114 -1.09 12.33 15.69
N ASP A 115 -0.08 12.78 14.95
CA ASP A 115 -0.15 13.93 14.04
C ASP A 115 -0.93 13.62 12.75
N ARG A 116 -1.31 12.35 12.52
CA ARG A 116 -2.02 11.84 11.34
C ARG A 116 -1.25 11.99 10.03
N LEU A 117 0.06 12.23 10.09
CA LEU A 117 0.91 12.46 8.91
C LEU A 117 1.73 11.23 8.50
N THR A 118 1.85 10.23 9.37
CA THR A 118 2.73 9.08 9.16
C THR A 118 2.01 7.76 9.44
N LEU A 119 2.27 6.76 8.60
CA LEU A 119 1.91 5.36 8.83
C LEU A 119 3.16 4.55 9.08
N CYS A 120 3.32 4.01 10.29
CA CYS A 120 4.47 3.19 10.67
C CYS A 120 4.03 1.79 11.07
N GLY A 121 4.82 0.78 10.74
CA GLY A 121 4.58 -0.58 11.18
C GLY A 121 5.36 -1.58 10.35
N GLN A 122 4.69 -2.65 9.94
CA GLN A 122 5.34 -3.76 9.26
C GLN A 122 4.55 -4.21 8.03
N GLY A 123 5.29 -4.58 7.00
CA GLY A 123 4.81 -5.37 5.88
C GLY A 123 5.29 -6.81 6.04
N ILE A 124 4.37 -7.77 5.90
CA ILE A 124 4.60 -9.20 6.03
C ILE A 124 4.49 -9.78 4.62
N PRO A 125 5.62 -10.08 3.95
CA PRO A 125 5.61 -10.72 2.64
C PRO A 125 5.04 -12.13 2.73
N MET A 126 4.39 -12.60 1.67
CA MET A 126 3.88 -13.96 1.56
C MET A 126 4.75 -14.73 0.56
N LYS A 127 5.56 -15.68 1.05
CA LYS A 127 6.34 -16.57 0.20
C LYS A 127 5.42 -17.59 -0.45
N VAL A 128 5.50 -17.69 -1.77
CA VAL A 128 4.84 -18.74 -2.55
C VAL A 128 5.86 -19.84 -2.82
N GLU A 129 5.59 -21.03 -2.32
CA GLU A 129 6.33 -22.24 -2.63
C GLU A 129 5.55 -23.01 -3.69
N PHE A 130 6.24 -23.54 -4.70
CA PHE A 130 5.64 -24.26 -5.82
C PHE A 130 6.48 -25.50 -6.18
N PHE A 131 5.84 -26.47 -6.81
CA PHE A 131 6.51 -27.62 -7.40
C PHE A 131 7.11 -27.21 -8.74
N GLU A 132 8.43 -27.38 -8.89
CA GLU A 132 9.16 -26.97 -10.08
C GLU A 132 8.69 -27.71 -11.33
N GLU A 133 8.36 -29.01 -11.20
CA GLU A 133 7.96 -29.87 -12.31
C GLU A 133 6.51 -29.66 -12.75
N SER A 134 5.58 -29.46 -11.82
CA SER A 134 4.13 -29.44 -12.11
C SER A 134 3.52 -28.05 -12.21
N ALA A 135 4.32 -27.00 -11.98
CA ALA A 135 3.86 -25.61 -11.92
C ALA A 135 2.68 -25.40 -10.94
N GLN A 136 2.56 -26.22 -9.89
CA GLN A 136 1.49 -26.11 -8.89
C GLN A 136 1.98 -25.37 -7.65
N ILE A 137 1.14 -24.52 -7.07
CA ILE A 137 1.42 -23.86 -5.79
C ILE A 137 1.34 -24.90 -4.67
N LYS A 138 2.45 -25.13 -3.99
CA LYS A 138 2.56 -26.03 -2.82
C LYS A 138 1.99 -25.34 -1.58
N GLN A 139 2.46 -24.13 -1.28
CA GLN A 139 2.07 -23.40 -0.09
C GLN A 139 2.27 -21.90 -0.26
N ILE A 140 1.45 -21.10 0.42
CA ILE A 140 1.68 -19.65 0.60
C ILE A 140 1.80 -19.40 2.10
N ARG A 141 2.94 -18.88 2.55
CA ARG A 141 3.19 -18.64 3.99
C ARG A 141 3.80 -17.27 4.24
N PRO A 142 3.52 -16.65 5.40
CA PRO A 142 4.16 -15.41 5.77
C PRO A 142 5.66 -15.60 5.97
N VAL A 143 6.43 -14.58 5.61
CA VAL A 143 7.88 -14.45 5.87
C VAL A 143 8.09 -13.43 6.99
N GLU A 144 9.33 -13.29 7.45
CA GLU A 144 9.72 -12.30 8.43
C GLU A 144 9.20 -10.90 8.08
N PRO A 145 8.51 -10.22 9.03
CA PRO A 145 8.00 -8.88 8.81
C PRO A 145 9.12 -7.86 8.56
N VAL A 146 8.94 -7.03 7.54
CA VAL A 146 9.85 -5.94 7.19
C VAL A 146 9.26 -4.61 7.69
N PRO A 147 10.01 -3.77 8.41
CA PRO A 147 9.55 -2.44 8.80
C PRO A 147 9.11 -1.60 7.60
N ARG A 148 8.02 -0.85 7.76
CA ARG A 148 7.49 0.05 6.74
C ARG A 148 7.07 1.37 7.38
N SER A 149 7.40 2.47 6.71
CA SER A 149 6.99 3.81 7.07
C SER A 149 6.52 4.55 5.82
N TYR A 150 5.42 5.28 5.94
CA TYR A 150 4.88 6.12 4.89
C TYR A 150 4.51 7.50 5.44
N GLN A 151 4.72 8.54 4.64
CA GLN A 151 4.36 9.91 4.94
C GLN A 151 3.25 10.38 3.99
N ARG A 152 2.27 11.12 4.51
CA ARG A 152 1.19 11.67 3.70
C ARG A 152 1.69 12.85 2.86
N LEU A 153 1.44 12.83 1.56
CA LEU A 153 1.90 13.88 0.64
C LEU A 153 1.03 15.15 0.67
N GLU A 154 -0.29 14.98 0.78
CA GLU A 154 -1.28 16.07 0.62
C GLU A 154 -1.21 17.17 1.69
N LEU A 155 -0.49 16.93 2.80
CA LEU A 155 -0.40 17.84 3.95
C LEU A 155 1.01 18.43 4.14
N ILE A 156 1.97 18.10 3.28
CA ILE A 156 3.29 18.72 3.30
C ILE A 156 3.19 19.98 2.43
N PRO A 157 3.39 21.20 2.97
CA PRO A 157 3.44 22.39 2.15
C PRO A 157 4.51 22.16 1.07
N ALA A 158 4.16 22.46 -0.18
CA ALA A 158 5.08 22.32 -1.31
C ALA A 158 6.43 22.92 -0.93
N ARG A 159 7.47 22.10 -0.87
CA ARG A 159 8.83 22.60 -0.66
C ARG A 159 9.05 23.60 -1.80
N PRO A 160 9.31 24.89 -1.53
CA PRO A 160 9.49 25.85 -2.60
C PRO A 160 10.60 25.30 -3.48
N GLU A 161 10.25 25.00 -4.74
CA GLU A 161 11.21 24.62 -5.74
C GLU A 161 12.26 25.72 -5.72
N THR A 162 13.48 25.36 -5.33
CA THR A 162 14.61 26.26 -5.53
C THR A 162 14.78 26.27 -7.04
N ILE A 163 14.05 27.17 -7.70
CA ILE A 163 14.21 27.47 -9.11
C ILE A 163 15.67 27.89 -9.22
N SER A 164 16.51 26.98 -9.67
CA SER A 164 17.89 27.26 -10.04
C SER A 164 17.82 28.14 -11.28
N ALA A 165 17.60 29.43 -11.06
CA ALA A 165 17.69 30.46 -12.07
C ALA A 165 19.15 30.51 -12.54
N GLY A 166 19.44 29.95 -13.71
CA GLY A 166 20.73 30.17 -14.35
C GLY A 166 21.29 29.01 -15.16
N ALA A 167 20.57 28.54 -16.17
CA ALA A 167 21.23 27.98 -17.34
C ALA A 167 20.72 28.78 -18.55
N LYS A 168 21.50 29.79 -18.96
CA LYS A 168 21.26 30.48 -20.24
C LYS A 168 21.53 29.49 -21.37
N PRO A 169 20.67 29.39 -22.39
CA PRO A 169 21.04 28.68 -23.62
C PRO A 169 22.16 29.47 -24.31
N VAL A 170 23.29 28.80 -24.53
CA VAL A 170 24.32 29.24 -25.46
C VAL A 170 23.77 28.96 -26.86
N TYR A 171 23.52 30.01 -27.63
CA TYR A 171 23.31 29.90 -29.07
C TYR A 171 24.66 30.15 -29.72
N ASP A 172 25.24 29.11 -30.30
CA ASP A 172 26.41 29.22 -31.18
C ASP A 172 25.99 29.90 -32.49
N ALA A 173 26.79 30.86 -32.92
CA ALA A 173 26.67 31.59 -34.19
C ALA A 173 27.65 31.05 -35.24
#